data_AF-A0A835LFT2-F1
#
_entry.id   AF-A0A835LFT2-F1
#
_cell.length_a   1.000
_cell.length_b   1.000
_cell.length_c   1.000
_cell.angle_alpha   90.00
_cell.angle_beta   90.00
_cell.angle_gamma   90.00
#
_symmetry.space_group_name_H-M   'P 1'
#
loop_
_entity.id
_entity.type
_entity.pdbx_description
1 polymer ?
#
loop_
_entity_poly.entity_id
_entity_poly.type
_entity_poly.pdbx_seq_one_letter_code
_entity_poly.pdbx_strand_id
1 'polypeptide(L)' 'MFSQCYPQEFQFQEFQYFVVMDFEATCDKDRNPHPQEIIEFPSVLVNSVTGQLEASFQTYVRPVYHPHLSDLCKELIGI' A
#
# COMPACT_ATOMS: atom_id res chain seq x y z
N MET A 1 -1.71 29.85 22.29
CA MET A 1 -2.58 29.49 21.15
C MET A 1 -2.15 30.32 19.95
N PHE A 2 -1.30 29.78 19.08
CA PHE A 2 -1.02 30.40 17.79
C PHE A 2 -1.09 29.29 16.75
N SER A 3 -2.25 29.19 16.09
CA SER A 3 -2.39 28.36 14.90
C SER A 3 -1.72 29.13 13.76
N GLN A 4 -0.56 28.66 13.31
CA GLN A 4 0.09 29.20 12.12
C GLN A 4 -0.74 28.77 10.91
N CYS A 5 -1.41 29.71 10.28
CA CYS A 5 -2.08 29.52 9.00
C CYS A 5 -1.01 29.52 7.92
N TYR A 6 -0.56 28.34 7.49
CA TYR A 6 0.28 28.21 6.30
C TYR A 6 -0.60 28.47 5.08
N PRO A 7 -0.26 29.43 4.19
CA PRO A 7 -0.97 29.56 2.93
C PRO A 7 -0.79 28.26 2.15
N GLN A 8 -1.87 27.48 2.02
CA GLN A 8 -1.89 26.34 1.13
C GLN A 8 -1.83 26.89 -0.29
N GLU A 9 -0.64 26.87 -0.89
CA GLU A 9 -0.52 26.93 -2.33
C GLU A 9 -1.26 25.72 -2.90
N PHE A 10 -2.47 25.95 -3.43
CA PHE A 10 -3.22 24.93 -4.14
C PHE A 10 -2.43 24.57 -5.40
N GLN A 11 -1.61 23.52 -5.32
CA GLN A 11 -1.03 22.92 -6.51
C GLN A 11 -2.15 22.26 -7.30
N PHE A 12 -2.29 22.67 -8.56
CA PHE A 12 -3.16 21.97 -9.49
C PHE A 12 -2.59 20.58 -9.75
N GLN A 13 -3.45 19.58 -9.55
CA GLN A 13 -3.18 18.19 -9.91
C GLN A 13 -3.54 17.99 -11.39
N GLU A 14 -2.58 17.53 -12.22
CA GLU A 14 -2.73 17.30 -13.67
C GLU A 14 -3.24 15.89 -14.05
N PHE A 15 -3.11 14.88 -13.18
CA PHE A 15 -3.57 13.52 -13.51
C PHE A 15 -5.09 13.40 -13.39
N GLN A 16 -5.71 12.61 -14.27
CA GLN A 16 -7.15 12.32 -14.24
C GLN A 16 -7.51 11.20 -13.25
N TYR A 17 -6.54 10.33 -12.96
CA TYR A 17 -6.69 9.23 -12.03
C TYR A 17 -5.43 9.03 -11.21
N PHE A 18 -5.60 8.50 -10.01
CA PHE A 18 -4.54 7.99 -9.17
C PHE A 18 -4.67 6.49 -9.02
N VAL A 19 -3.55 5.78 -9.00
CA VAL A 19 -3.50 4.39 -8.54
C VAL A 19 -2.86 4.41 -7.15
N VAL A 20 -3.66 4.12 -6.13
CA VAL A 20 -3.16 3.97 -4.76
C VAL A 20 -2.82 2.50 -4.58
N MET A 21 -1.58 2.22 -4.18
CA MET A 21 -1.05 0.88 -4.00
C MET A 21 -0.60 0.73 -2.55
N ASP A 22 -0.88 -0.43 -1.98
CA ASP A 22 -0.39 -0.84 -0.67
C ASP A 22 0.17 -2.25 -0.84
N PHE A 23 1.47 -2.45 -0.67
CA PHE A 23 2.06 -3.77 -0.86
C PHE A 23 2.26 -4.45 0.48
N GLU A 24 1.73 -5.64 0.60
CA GLU A 24 2.06 -6.51 1.72
C GLU A 24 3.25 -7.37 1.34
N ALA A 25 4.17 -7.56 2.28
CA ALA A 25 5.43 -8.23 2.03
C ALA A 25 5.80 -9.21 3.13
N THR A 26 6.63 -10.20 2.80
CA THR A 26 7.19 -11.14 3.79
C THR A 26 7.87 -10.38 4.93
N CYS A 27 7.67 -10.84 6.16
CA CYS A 27 8.10 -10.16 7.39
C CYS A 27 8.32 -11.17 8.51
N ASP A 28 9.07 -10.76 9.53
CA ASP A 28 9.36 -11.56 10.71
C ASP A 28 9.49 -10.66 11.94
N LYS A 29 9.35 -11.24 13.13
CA LYS A 29 9.35 -10.54 14.41
C LYS A 29 10.73 -9.98 14.76
N ASP A 30 11.78 -10.74 14.47
CA ASP A 30 13.14 -10.37 14.85
C ASP A 30 13.80 -9.49 13.78
N ARG A 31 13.70 -9.92 12.52
CA ARG A 31 14.29 -9.21 11.38
C ARG A 31 13.57 -9.58 10.09
N ASN A 32 13.23 -8.56 9.30
CA ASN A 32 12.65 -8.78 7.98
C ASN A 32 13.53 -9.68 7.09
N PRO A 33 12.93 -10.63 6.35
CA PRO A 33 13.66 -11.49 5.44
C PRO A 33 14.31 -10.67 4.31
N HIS A 34 15.44 -11.17 3.81
CA HIS A 34 16.18 -10.55 2.72
C HIS A 34 16.52 -11.61 1.65
N PRO A 35 15.99 -11.50 0.42
CA PRO A 35 15.11 -10.42 -0.04
C PRO A 35 13.74 -10.42 0.63
N GLN A 36 13.16 -9.23 0.77
CA GLN A 36 11.75 -9.09 1.13
C GLN A 36 10.93 -9.25 -0.14
N GLU A 37 9.85 -10.04 -0.09
CA GLU A 37 9.04 -10.37 -1.25
C GLU A 37 7.62 -9.86 -1.05
N ILE A 38 7.01 -9.30 -2.10
CA ILE A 38 5.58 -8.95 -2.11
C ILE A 38 4.78 -10.24 -2.02
N ILE A 39 3.77 -10.26 -1.15
CA ILE A 39 2.86 -11.40 -0.93
C ILE A 39 1.40 -11.03 -1.15
N GLU A 40 1.07 -9.74 -1.16
CA GLU A 40 -0.21 -9.23 -1.64
C GLU A 40 -0.02 -7.91 -2.41
N PHE A 41 -0.82 -7.72 -3.44
CA PHE A 41 -0.84 -6.50 -4.24
C PHE A 41 -2.26 -5.92 -4.36
N PRO A 42 -2.81 -5.33 -3.29
CA PRO A 42 -4.00 -4.50 -3.37
C PRO A 42 -3.68 -3.13 -4.00
N SER A 43 -4.57 -2.68 -4.87
CA SER A 43 -4.53 -1.35 -5.44
C SER A 43 -5.94 -0.86 -5.81
N VAL A 44 -6.11 0.46 -5.80
CA VAL A 44 -7.38 1.09 -6.17
C VAL A 44 -7.15 2.24 -7.14
N LEU A 45 -8.06 2.37 -8.11
CA LEU A 45 -8.10 3.48 -9.04
C LEU A 45 -9.04 4.56 -8.48
N VAL A 46 -8.53 5.77 -8.32
CA VAL A 46 -9.27 6.91 -7.77
C VAL A 46 -9.37 8.01 -8.83
N ASN A 47 -10.59 8.47 -9.10
CA ASN A 47 -10.82 9.62 -9.97
C ASN A 47 -10.32 10.91 -9.30
N SER A 48 -9.45 11.67 -9.97
CA SER A 48 -8.82 12.84 -9.35
C SER A 48 -9.77 14.03 -9.16
N VAL A 49 -10.86 14.08 -9.92
CA VAL A 49 -11.84 15.17 -9.87
C VAL A 49 -12.89 14.90 -8.78
N THR A 50 -13.38 13.66 -8.69
CA THR A 50 -14.48 13.31 -7.77
C THR A 50 -13.99 12.70 -6.45
N GLY A 51 -12.74 12.24 -6.39
CA GLY A 51 -12.19 11.47 -5.28
C GLY A 51 -12.83 10.08 -5.12
N GLN A 52 -13.63 9.62 -6.08
CA GLN A 52 -14.33 8.33 -6.00
C GLN A 52 -13.44 7.17 -6.44
N LEU A 53 -13.70 6.01 -5.86
CA LEU A 53 -13.13 4.73 -6.28
C LEU A 53 -13.82 4.25 -7.56
N GLU A 54 -13.02 4.01 -8.60
CA GLU A 54 -13.50 3.60 -9.92
C GLU A 54 -13.26 2.11 -10.18
N ALA A 55 -12.19 1.57 -9.60
CA ALA A 55 -11.86 0.16 -9.67
C ALA A 55 -10.98 -0.26 -8.48
N SER A 56 -10.99 -1.56 -8.19
CA SER A 56 -10.04 -2.19 -7.26
C SER A 56 -9.41 -3.41 -7.92
N PHE A 57 -8.18 -3.68 -7.52
CA PHE A 57 -7.42 -4.87 -7.89
C PHE A 57 -6.79 -5.43 -6.64
N GLN A 58 -6.87 -6.75 -6.46
CA GLN A 58 -6.25 -7.43 -5.34
C GLN A 58 -5.83 -8.83 -5.79
N THR A 59 -4.58 -9.17 -5.52
CA THR A 59 -4.05 -10.50 -5.82
C THR A 59 -3.00 -10.90 -4.81
N TYR A 60 -2.96 -12.19 -4.48
CA TYR A 60 -1.89 -12.77 -3.68
C TYR A 60 -0.74 -13.20 -4.57
N VAL A 61 0.47 -12.99 -4.06
CA VAL A 61 1.72 -13.35 -4.73
C VAL A 61 2.40 -14.44 -3.91
N ARG A 62 2.82 -15.53 -4.57
CA ARG A 62 3.53 -16.60 -3.89
C ARG A 62 5.03 -16.26 -3.82
N PRO A 63 5.61 -16.09 -2.62
CA PRO A 63 7.06 -15.87 -2.49
C PRO A 63 7.84 -17.13 -2.89
N VAL A 64 9.02 -16.92 -3.48
CA VAL A 64 9.88 -17.99 -4.02
C VAL A 64 11.16 -18.13 -3.19
N TYR A 65 11.72 -17.04 -2.66
CA TYR A 65 12.92 -17.10 -1.82
C TYR A 65 12.59 -17.58 -0.40
N HIS A 66 11.52 -17.05 0.20
CA HIS A 66 11.03 -17.41 1.53
C HIS A 66 9.58 -17.91 1.45
N PRO A 67 9.35 -19.14 0.94
CA PRO A 67 8.00 -19.66 0.65
C PRO A 67 7.14 -19.90 1.89
N HIS A 68 7.73 -19.88 3.09
CA HIS A 68 7.05 -20.09 4.36
C HIS A 68 6.95 -18.76 5.11
N LEU A 69 5.71 -18.28 5.28
CA LEU A 69 5.43 -17.06 6.03
C LEU A 69 5.54 -17.32 7.54
N SER A 70 6.13 -16.36 8.27
CA SER A 70 6.14 -16.37 9.73
C SER A 70 4.73 -16.18 10.29
N ASP A 71 4.46 -16.68 11.49
CA ASP A 71 3.14 -16.56 12.12
C ASP A 71 2.76 -15.09 12.39
N LEU A 72 3.75 -14.26 12.76
CA LEU A 72 3.55 -12.81 12.88
C LEU A 72 3.05 -12.22 11.56
N CYS A 73 3.65 -12.62 10.45
CA CYS A 73 3.30 -12.04 9.16
C CYS A 73 1.89 -12.41 8.71
N LYS A 74 1.48 -13.65 8.98
CA LYS A 74 0.10 -14.11 8.78
C LYS A 74 -0.88 -13.36 9.67
N GLU A 75 -0.53 -13.11 10.93
CA GLU A 75 -1.40 -12.41 11.88
C GLU A 75 -1.56 -10.91 11.57
N LEU A 76 -0.47 -10.25 11.15
CA LEU A 76 -0.49 -8.82 10.78
C LEU A 76 -1.24 -8.55 9.49
N ILE A 77 -1.08 -9.42 8.49
CA ILE A 77 -1.60 -9.23 7.12
C ILE A 77 -2.95 -9.94 6.93
N GLY A 78 -3.24 -10.96 7.74
CA GLY A 78 -4.50 -11.70 7.71
C GLY A 78 -4.57 -12.81 6.66
N ILE A 79 -3.42 -13.43 6.31
CA ILE A 79 -3.27 -14.46 5.27
C ILE A 79 -2.76 -15.81 5.78
#